data_AF-A0A519W9W8-F1
#
_entry.id   AF-A0A519W9W8-F1
#
_cell.length_a   1.000
_cell.length_b   1.000
_cell.length_c   1.000
_cell.angle_alpha   90.00
_cell.angle_beta   90.00
_cell.angle_gamma   90.00
#
_symmetry.space_group_name_H-M   'P 1'
#
loop_
_entity.id
_entity.type
_entity.pdbx_description
1 polymer ?
#
loop_
_entity_poly.entity_id
_entity_poly.type
_entity_poly.pdbx_seq_one_letter_code
_entity_poly.pdbx_strand_id
1 'polypeptide(L)'
;DQLHIWVQGLPFIVALFLAFFATDLFQYWAHRFFHTRVSLWRFHSIHHSTQNMDWLAGSRTHFIDIFFTRAMTFIPLYILGFSSTVFNVYIIFIAIHAVLIHANTRINFGPLKYIFTTPQYHHWHHCEDPKYYGHNFASIFPFIDMIFGTYYLPGKDWPAGTGVHEAEYPKGFVKQTIYPFTKSPFDTDLNMEERSDR
;
A
#
# COMPACT_ATOMS: atom_id res chain seq x y z
N ASP A 1 31.92 -1.44 -4.56
CA ASP A 1 31.26 -0.13 -4.50
C ASP A 1 31.38 0.40 -3.06
N GLN A 2 31.80 1.65 -2.87
CA GLN A 2 32.01 2.26 -1.55
C GLN A 2 30.70 2.39 -0.75
N LEU A 3 29.57 2.62 -1.44
CA LEU A 3 28.26 2.71 -0.81
C LEU A 3 27.87 1.40 -0.13
N HIS A 4 28.01 0.28 -0.85
CA HIS A 4 27.66 -1.05 -0.33
C HIS A 4 28.51 -1.43 0.88
N ILE A 5 29.82 -1.15 0.83
CA ILE A 5 30.72 -1.39 1.97
C ILE A 5 30.25 -0.60 3.19
N TRP A 6 29.89 0.68 3.01
CA TRP A 6 29.40 1.51 4.10
C TRP A 6 28.07 1.00 4.67
N VAL A 7 27.08 0.70 3.82
CA VAL A 7 25.75 0.19 4.26
C VAL A 7 25.89 -1.15 4.98
N GLN A 8 26.73 -2.06 4.47
CA GLN A 8 26.94 -3.37 5.09
C GLN A 8 27.75 -3.30 6.39
N GLY A 9 28.53 -2.23 6.59
CA GLY A 9 29.26 -1.96 7.83
C GLY A 9 28.40 -1.35 8.94
N LEU A 10 27.15 -0.97 8.67
CA LEU A 10 26.25 -0.43 9.68
C LEU A 10 25.88 -1.50 10.73
N PRO A 11 25.66 -1.10 12.01
CA PRO A 11 25.08 -2.00 12.99
C PRO A 11 23.76 -2.60 12.47
N PHE A 12 23.55 -3.89 12.68
CA PHE A 12 22.43 -4.62 12.07
C PHE A 12 21.06 -3.95 12.28
N ILE A 13 20.77 -3.44 13.48
CA ILE A 13 19.49 -2.78 13.80
C ILE A 13 19.34 -1.46 13.05
N VAL A 14 20.43 -0.71 12.87
CA VAL A 14 20.43 0.54 12.10
C VAL A 14 20.19 0.23 10.62
N ALA A 15 20.90 -0.76 10.07
CA ALA A 15 20.69 -1.22 8.70
C ALA A 15 19.25 -1.70 8.48
N LEU A 16 18.69 -2.45 9.43
CA LEU A 16 17.31 -2.95 9.36
C LEU A 16 16.30 -1.80 9.35
N PHE A 17 16.43 -0.84 10.27
CA PHE A 17 15.56 0.33 10.30
C PHE A 17 15.64 1.14 9.00
N LEU A 18 16.85 1.41 8.50
CA LEU A 18 17.04 2.14 7.25
C LEU A 18 16.48 1.39 6.04
N ALA A 19 16.61 0.06 6.00
CA ALA A 19 16.02 -0.76 4.96
C ALA A 19 14.49 -0.64 4.98
N PHE A 20 13.86 -0.80 6.14
CA PHE A 20 12.41 -0.67 6.29
C PHE A 20 11.96 0.74 5.92
N PHE A 21 12.63 1.76 6.42
CA PHE A 21 12.27 3.16 6.15
C PHE A 21 12.40 3.49 4.67
N ALA A 22 13.51 3.09 4.02
CA ALA A 22 13.68 3.27 2.59
C ALA A 22 12.58 2.56 1.80
N THR A 23 12.34 1.27 2.09
CA THR A 23 11.31 0.50 1.37
C THR A 23 9.93 1.14 1.48
N ASP A 24 9.54 1.56 2.69
CA ASP A 24 8.21 2.12 2.94
C ASP A 24 8.07 3.52 2.36
N LEU A 25 9.15 4.32 2.33
CA LEU A 25 9.15 5.63 1.69
C LEU A 25 8.95 5.53 0.17
N PHE A 26 9.65 4.60 -0.50
CA PHE A 26 9.46 4.39 -1.94
C PHE A 26 8.10 3.76 -2.23
N GLN A 27 7.65 2.83 -1.40
CA GLN A 27 6.33 2.23 -1.51
C GLN A 27 5.21 3.26 -1.29
N TYR A 28 5.34 4.16 -0.34
CA TYR A 28 4.42 5.28 -0.11
C TYR A 28 4.21 6.10 -1.39
N TRP A 29 5.30 6.48 -2.07
CA TRP A 29 5.20 7.25 -3.30
C TRP A 29 4.59 6.44 -4.44
N ALA A 30 5.01 5.19 -4.61
CA ALA A 30 4.41 4.30 -5.61
C ALA A 30 2.90 4.18 -5.39
N HIS A 31 2.48 3.91 -4.16
CA HIS A 31 1.10 3.77 -3.76
C HIS A 31 0.30 5.07 -3.98
N ARG A 32 0.84 6.21 -3.55
CA ARG A 32 0.23 7.52 -3.80
C ARG A 32 0.10 7.83 -5.30
N PHE A 33 1.04 7.40 -6.15
CA PHE A 33 0.91 7.53 -7.59
C PHE A 33 -0.21 6.64 -8.17
N PHE A 34 -0.39 5.44 -7.64
CA PHE A 34 -1.52 4.58 -7.98
C PHE A 34 -2.86 5.24 -7.64
N HIS A 35 -2.94 5.99 -6.54
CA HIS A 35 -4.15 6.72 -6.17
C HIS A 35 -4.43 7.98 -6.99
N THR A 36 -3.37 8.72 -7.35
CA THR A 36 -3.52 10.05 -7.98
C THR A 36 -3.57 10.05 -9.50
N ARG A 37 -3.22 8.95 -10.15
CA ARG A 37 -3.21 8.82 -11.63
C ARG A 37 -4.24 7.80 -12.09
N VAL A 38 -5.23 8.21 -12.88
CA VAL A 38 -6.29 7.32 -13.43
C VAL A 38 -5.72 6.12 -14.20
N SER A 39 -4.60 6.32 -14.92
CA SER A 39 -3.89 5.27 -15.66
C SER A 39 -3.36 4.15 -14.76
N LEU A 40 -2.98 4.46 -13.52
CA LEU A 40 -2.48 3.52 -12.54
C LEU A 40 -3.61 3.03 -11.63
N TRP A 41 -4.49 3.94 -11.21
CA TRP A 41 -5.62 3.67 -10.33
C TRP A 41 -6.46 2.52 -10.83
N ARG A 42 -6.78 2.44 -12.12
CA ARG A 42 -7.57 1.31 -12.68
C ARG A 42 -7.04 -0.09 -12.34
N PHE A 43 -5.73 -0.23 -12.12
CA PHE A 43 -5.11 -1.50 -11.73
C PHE A 43 -5.21 -1.70 -10.22
N HIS A 44 -4.93 -0.65 -9.46
CA HIS A 44 -4.99 -0.65 -8.00
C HIS A 44 -6.43 -0.69 -7.46
N SER A 45 -7.41 -0.25 -8.25
CA SER A 45 -8.82 -0.24 -7.88
C SER A 45 -9.38 -1.66 -7.79
N ILE A 46 -8.77 -2.64 -8.47
CA ILE A 46 -9.07 -4.07 -8.27
C ILE A 46 -8.81 -4.47 -6.81
N HIS A 47 -7.73 -3.97 -6.22
CA HIS A 47 -7.41 -4.17 -4.81
C HIS A 47 -8.42 -3.47 -3.89
N HIS A 48 -8.73 -2.21 -4.19
CA HIS A 48 -9.76 -1.47 -3.46
C HIS A 48 -11.19 -1.96 -3.68
N SER A 49 -11.46 -2.82 -4.66
CA SER A 49 -12.82 -3.33 -4.94
C SER A 49 -13.40 -4.22 -3.83
N THR A 50 -12.62 -4.50 -2.79
CA THR A 50 -13.01 -5.35 -1.68
C THR A 50 -14.03 -4.67 -0.76
N GLN A 51 -15.29 -5.08 -0.86
CA GLN A 51 -16.41 -4.56 -0.06
C GLN A 51 -16.40 -4.99 1.41
N ASN A 52 -15.77 -6.15 1.69
CA ASN A 52 -15.62 -6.67 3.04
C ASN A 52 -14.14 -6.96 3.28
N MET A 53 -13.48 -6.07 4.01
CA MET A 53 -12.05 -6.17 4.27
C MET A 53 -11.73 -7.35 5.19
N ASP A 54 -10.85 -8.24 4.73
CA ASP A 54 -10.28 -9.34 5.49
C ASP A 54 -8.82 -9.59 5.07
N TRP A 55 -8.19 -10.59 5.67
CA TRP A 55 -6.78 -10.90 5.42
C TRP A 55 -6.48 -11.37 3.97
N LEU A 56 -7.50 -11.84 3.22
CA LEU A 56 -7.36 -12.22 1.81
C LEU A 56 -7.42 -11.02 0.88
N ALA A 57 -7.96 -9.89 1.33
CA ALA A 57 -8.03 -8.65 0.54
C ALA A 57 -6.64 -8.19 0.06
N GLY A 58 -5.61 -8.35 0.90
CA GLY A 58 -4.22 -8.05 0.54
C GLY A 58 -3.64 -8.92 -0.59
N SER A 59 -4.30 -10.04 -0.94
CA SER A 59 -3.92 -10.89 -2.08
C SER A 59 -4.74 -10.59 -3.34
N ARG A 60 -5.74 -9.73 -3.27
CA ARG A 60 -6.57 -9.32 -4.42
C ARG A 60 -5.95 -8.16 -5.18
N THR A 61 -4.74 -8.35 -5.68
CA THR A 61 -3.98 -7.27 -6.33
C THR A 61 -3.71 -7.60 -7.79
N HIS A 62 -3.80 -6.60 -8.66
CA HIS A 62 -3.47 -6.77 -10.07
C HIS A 62 -1.96 -6.98 -10.27
N PHE A 63 -1.54 -7.80 -11.24
CA PHE A 63 -0.12 -8.15 -11.40
C PHE A 63 0.78 -6.94 -11.74
N ILE A 64 0.28 -5.96 -12.52
CA ILE A 64 1.00 -4.71 -12.80
C ILE A 64 1.26 -3.93 -11.51
N ASP A 65 0.26 -3.86 -10.64
CA ASP A 65 0.34 -3.19 -9.36
C ASP A 65 1.37 -3.89 -8.45
N ILE A 66 1.28 -5.21 -8.30
CA ILE A 66 2.28 -6.00 -7.56
C ILE A 66 3.68 -5.78 -8.14
N PHE A 67 3.85 -5.87 -9.46
CA PHE A 67 5.16 -5.73 -10.08
C PHE A 67 5.76 -4.35 -9.81
N PHE A 68 4.98 -3.29 -10.01
CA PHE A 68 5.47 -1.92 -9.83
C PHE A 68 5.78 -1.62 -8.36
N THR A 69 4.86 -1.94 -7.45
CA THR A 69 5.05 -1.72 -6.01
C THR A 69 6.22 -2.52 -5.47
N ARG A 70 6.37 -3.80 -5.84
CA ARG A 70 7.52 -4.63 -5.43
C ARG A 70 8.83 -4.17 -6.05
N ALA A 71 8.84 -3.71 -7.29
CA ALA A 71 10.03 -3.12 -7.90
C ALA A 71 10.47 -1.86 -7.14
N MET A 72 9.55 -0.93 -6.88
CA MET A 72 9.83 0.30 -6.11
C MET A 72 10.30 0.01 -4.69
N THR A 73 9.89 -1.12 -4.12
CA THR A 73 10.31 -1.55 -2.79
C THR A 73 11.70 -2.21 -2.79
N PHE A 74 11.95 -3.15 -3.70
CA PHE A 74 13.16 -4.00 -3.68
C PHE A 74 14.36 -3.38 -4.41
N ILE A 75 14.15 -2.55 -5.44
CA ILE A 75 15.23 -1.89 -6.17
C ILE A 75 16.07 -1.00 -5.23
N PRO A 76 15.48 -0.14 -4.37
CA PRO A 76 16.26 0.64 -3.42
C PRO A 76 17.10 -0.22 -2.48
N LEU A 77 16.57 -1.35 -2.00
CA LEU A 77 17.33 -2.25 -1.12
C LEU A 77 18.58 -2.80 -1.81
N TYR A 78 18.45 -3.20 -3.08
CA TYR A 78 19.54 -3.73 -3.87
C TYR A 78 20.57 -2.64 -4.22
N ILE A 79 20.11 -1.47 -4.67
CA ILE A 79 20.98 -0.34 -5.03
C ILE A 79 21.78 0.14 -3.82
N LEU A 80 21.15 0.25 -2.64
CA LEU A 80 21.82 0.69 -1.42
C LEU A 80 22.78 -0.39 -0.86
N GLY A 81 22.66 -1.64 -1.30
CA GLY A 81 23.59 -2.71 -0.94
C GLY A 81 23.37 -3.31 0.44
N PHE A 82 22.12 -3.32 0.93
CA PHE A 82 21.80 -4.02 2.18
C PHE A 82 22.17 -5.50 2.11
N SER A 83 22.62 -6.06 3.24
CA SER A 83 23.00 -7.46 3.32
C SER A 83 21.80 -8.39 3.07
N SER A 84 22.07 -9.60 2.59
CA SER A 84 21.03 -10.63 2.37
C SER A 84 20.25 -10.94 3.65
N THR A 85 20.88 -10.88 4.82
CA THR A 85 20.21 -11.06 6.11
C THR A 85 19.17 -9.97 6.37
N VAL A 86 19.52 -8.68 6.17
CA VAL A 86 18.57 -7.56 6.32
C VAL A 86 17.42 -7.71 5.33
N PHE A 87 17.73 -8.06 4.09
CA PHE A 87 16.75 -8.29 3.03
C PHE A 87 15.77 -9.42 3.37
N ASN A 88 16.26 -10.55 3.88
CA ASN A 88 15.42 -11.69 4.27
C ASN A 88 14.50 -11.37 5.46
N VAL A 89 15.02 -10.68 6.47
CA VAL A 89 14.20 -10.24 7.61
C VAL A 89 13.09 -9.29 7.16
N TYR A 90 13.41 -8.35 6.26
CA TYR A 90 12.42 -7.48 5.65
C TYR A 90 11.32 -8.26 4.92
N ILE A 91 11.69 -9.23 4.07
CA ILE A 91 10.71 -10.04 3.32
C ILE A 91 9.76 -10.80 4.26
N ILE A 92 10.30 -11.45 5.29
CA ILE A 92 9.49 -12.20 6.26
C ILE A 92 8.54 -11.24 6.98
N PHE A 93 9.05 -10.08 7.41
CA PHE A 93 8.23 -9.07 8.06
C PHE A 93 7.11 -8.59 7.16
N ILE A 94 7.41 -8.15 5.93
CA ILE A 94 6.39 -7.56 5.05
C ILE A 94 5.35 -8.59 4.60
N ALA A 95 5.72 -9.87 4.46
CA ALA A 95 4.78 -10.95 4.18
C ALA A 95 3.72 -11.10 5.29
N ILE A 96 4.15 -11.03 6.56
CA ILE A 96 3.25 -11.12 7.72
C ILE A 96 2.48 -9.81 7.90
N HIS A 97 3.18 -8.68 7.79
CA HIS A 97 2.61 -7.36 8.02
C HIS A 97 1.53 -7.02 7.00
N ALA A 98 1.75 -7.33 5.72
CA ALA A 98 0.76 -7.14 4.67
C ALA A 98 -0.53 -7.93 4.97
N VAL A 99 -0.44 -9.16 5.48
CA VAL A 99 -1.64 -9.92 5.90
C VAL A 99 -2.32 -9.26 7.09
N LEU A 100 -1.54 -8.82 8.08
CA LEU A 100 -2.06 -8.21 9.31
C LEU A 100 -2.84 -6.93 9.02
N ILE A 101 -2.30 -6.00 8.22
CA ILE A 101 -2.94 -4.70 7.99
C ILE A 101 -4.28 -4.79 7.25
N HIS A 102 -4.54 -5.88 6.52
CA HIS A 102 -5.83 -6.11 5.89
C HIS A 102 -6.79 -6.91 6.78
N ALA A 103 -6.27 -7.65 7.78
CA ALA A 103 -7.08 -8.54 8.60
C ALA A 103 -8.26 -7.82 9.26
N ASN A 104 -9.40 -8.51 9.38
CA ASN A 104 -10.61 -8.01 10.05
C ASN A 104 -10.52 -8.08 11.58
N THR A 105 -9.33 -7.81 12.13
CA THR A 105 -9.07 -7.86 13.57
C THR A 105 -9.12 -6.46 14.17
N ARG A 106 -9.79 -6.31 15.31
CA ARG A 106 -9.91 -5.04 16.04
C ARG A 106 -8.88 -4.93 17.17
N ILE A 107 -7.67 -5.44 16.93
CA ILE A 107 -6.58 -5.41 17.92
C ILE A 107 -6.26 -3.96 18.27
N ASN A 108 -6.16 -3.65 19.56
CA ASN A 108 -5.75 -2.33 20.03
C ASN A 108 -4.22 -2.24 20.08
N PHE A 109 -3.63 -1.49 19.15
CA PHE A 109 -2.18 -1.29 19.08
C PHE A 109 -1.67 -0.22 20.07
N GLY A 110 -2.55 0.48 20.80
CA GLY A 110 -2.15 1.52 21.74
C GLY A 110 -1.26 2.57 21.06
N PRO A 111 -0.12 2.98 21.67
CA PRO A 111 0.83 3.90 21.05
C PRO A 111 1.52 3.37 19.78
N LEU A 112 1.57 2.05 19.56
CA LEU A 112 2.23 1.48 18.38
C LEU A 112 1.53 1.84 17.08
N LYS A 113 0.27 2.28 17.12
CA LYS A 113 -0.47 2.75 15.92
C LYS A 113 0.16 3.95 15.21
N TYR A 114 1.08 4.66 15.88
CA TYR A 114 1.82 5.78 15.30
C TYR A 114 3.16 5.35 14.67
N ILE A 115 3.60 4.13 14.98
CA ILE A 115 4.85 3.54 14.46
C ILE A 115 4.53 2.51 13.40
N PHE A 116 3.56 1.63 13.62
CA PHE A 116 3.19 0.57 12.69
C PHE A 116 1.82 0.82 12.08
N THR A 117 1.71 0.56 10.78
CA THR A 117 0.42 0.49 10.07
C THR A 117 -0.45 -0.58 10.75
N THR A 118 -1.69 -0.23 11.03
CA THR A 118 -2.64 -1.08 11.77
C THR A 118 -3.80 -1.48 10.86
N PRO A 119 -4.57 -2.52 11.21
CA PRO A 119 -5.80 -2.84 10.52
C PRO A 119 -6.75 -1.64 10.40
N GLN A 120 -6.98 -0.91 11.50
CA GLN A 120 -7.87 0.26 11.50
C GLN A 120 -7.39 1.33 10.51
N TYR A 121 -6.09 1.63 10.51
CA TYR A 121 -5.48 2.61 9.62
C TYR A 121 -5.67 2.25 8.15
N HIS A 122 -5.43 0.99 7.80
CA HIS A 122 -5.51 0.53 6.42
C HIS A 122 -6.97 0.29 5.97
N HIS A 123 -7.87 -0.04 6.88
CA HIS A 123 -9.31 -0.05 6.57
C HIS A 123 -9.80 1.35 6.21
N TRP A 124 -9.34 2.40 6.90
CA TRP A 124 -9.64 3.78 6.53
C TRP A 124 -9.10 4.16 5.15
N HIS A 125 -7.91 3.66 4.78
CA HIS A 125 -7.38 3.80 3.42
C HIS A 125 -8.30 3.17 2.37
N HIS A 126 -8.89 2.02 2.69
CA HIS A 126 -9.86 1.32 1.85
C HIS A 126 -11.31 1.78 2.00
N CYS A 127 -11.57 2.84 2.77
CA CYS A 127 -12.92 3.32 3.01
C CYS A 127 -13.62 3.58 1.68
N GLU A 128 -14.89 3.20 1.58
CA GLU A 128 -15.65 3.45 0.34
C GLU A 128 -16.12 4.90 0.23
N ASP A 129 -16.22 5.67 1.32
CA ASP A 129 -16.75 7.03 1.29
C ASP A 129 -15.72 8.00 0.69
N PRO A 130 -16.05 8.68 -0.43
CA PRO A 130 -15.15 9.62 -1.12
C PRO A 130 -14.59 10.73 -0.24
N LYS A 131 -15.27 11.09 0.84
CA LYS A 131 -14.80 12.09 1.81
C LYS A 131 -13.46 11.72 2.46
N TYR A 132 -13.13 10.43 2.54
CA TYR A 132 -11.95 9.92 3.23
C TYR A 132 -10.87 9.38 2.30
N TYR A 133 -10.99 9.63 0.99
CA TYR A 133 -9.95 9.25 0.04
C TYR A 133 -8.69 10.11 0.19
N GLY A 134 -7.60 9.71 -0.46
CA GLY A 134 -6.35 10.47 -0.42
C GLY A 134 -5.54 10.31 0.89
N HIS A 135 -5.85 9.29 1.69
CA HIS A 135 -5.24 9.09 2.99
C HIS A 135 -4.55 7.73 3.14
N ASN A 136 -3.57 7.68 4.04
CA ASN A 136 -2.97 6.47 4.60
C ASN A 136 -2.26 5.53 3.62
N PHE A 137 -1.24 6.03 2.92
CA PHE A 137 -0.52 5.28 1.89
C PHE A 137 0.64 4.42 2.40
N ALA A 138 1.20 4.71 3.58
CA ALA A 138 2.34 3.97 4.13
C ALA A 138 1.94 2.54 4.51
N SER A 139 2.79 1.59 4.13
CA SER A 139 2.56 0.17 4.37
C SER A 139 3.12 -0.29 5.72
N ILE A 140 4.10 0.41 6.28
CA ILE A 140 4.74 0.05 7.55
C ILE A 140 4.65 1.18 8.57
N PHE A 141 4.98 2.41 8.18
CA PHE A 141 5.25 3.53 9.07
C PHE A 141 4.26 4.69 8.84
N PRO A 142 3.16 4.78 9.62
CA PRO A 142 2.17 5.85 9.47
C PRO A 142 2.73 7.27 9.63
N PHE A 143 3.88 7.43 10.29
CA PHE A 143 4.53 8.73 10.39
C PHE A 143 4.99 9.27 9.02
N ILE A 144 5.18 8.43 8.00
CA ILE A 144 5.44 8.90 6.63
C ILE A 144 4.24 9.69 6.13
N ASP A 145 3.02 9.17 6.31
CA ASP A 145 1.79 9.92 6.00
C ASP A 145 1.64 11.19 6.85
N MET A 146 2.12 11.20 8.10
CA MET A 146 2.11 12.43 8.91
C MET A 146 3.04 13.49 8.32
N ILE A 147 4.23 13.10 7.88
CA ILE A 147 5.20 13.99 7.23
C ILE A 147 4.64 14.59 5.95
N PHE A 148 3.94 13.78 5.14
CA PHE A 148 3.40 14.21 3.84
C PHE A 148 1.94 14.70 3.87
N GLY A 149 1.36 14.81 5.06
CA GLY A 149 0.02 15.38 5.26
C GLY A 149 -1.14 14.50 4.79
N THR A 150 -0.95 13.18 4.73
CA THR A 150 -1.95 12.21 4.26
C THR A 150 -2.44 11.27 5.38
N TYR A 151 -2.03 11.48 6.63
CA TYR A 151 -2.42 10.64 7.77
C TYR A 151 -3.87 10.90 8.22
N TYR A 152 -4.63 9.82 8.40
CA TYR A 152 -6.00 9.85 8.91
C TYR A 152 -6.29 8.68 9.85
N LEU A 153 -6.60 8.95 11.12
CA LEU A 153 -7.03 7.92 12.07
C LEU A 153 -7.93 8.51 13.17
N PRO A 154 -9.26 8.54 12.96
CA PRO A 154 -10.21 9.19 13.87
C PRO A 154 -10.47 8.33 15.11
N GLY A 155 -9.68 8.54 16.17
CA GLY A 155 -9.93 7.96 17.49
C GLY A 155 -10.11 6.44 17.46
N LYS A 156 -11.32 5.98 17.79
CA LYS A 156 -11.69 4.55 17.84
C LYS A 156 -12.59 4.13 16.67
N ASP A 157 -12.91 5.05 15.78
CA ASP A 157 -13.90 4.82 14.72
C ASP A 157 -13.29 3.99 13.60
N TRP A 158 -14.15 3.17 12.99
CA TRP A 158 -13.83 2.37 11.83
C TRP A 158 -14.68 2.87 10.65
N PRO A 159 -14.20 2.71 9.41
CA PRO A 159 -15.04 3.03 8.26
C PRO A 159 -16.32 2.19 8.29
N ALA A 160 -17.43 2.78 7.84
CA ALA A 160 -18.72 2.07 7.77
C ALA A 160 -18.70 0.94 6.72
N GLY A 161 -17.91 1.11 5.66
CA GLY A 161 -17.67 0.14 4.60
C GLY A 161 -16.34 0.38 3.90
N THR A 162 -15.85 -0.66 3.23
CA THR A 162 -14.69 -0.57 2.33
C THR A 162 -15.12 -0.80 0.90
N GLY A 163 -14.34 -0.36 -0.07
CA GLY A 163 -14.65 -0.60 -1.47
C GLY A 163 -14.34 0.57 -2.39
N VAL A 164 -14.96 0.51 -3.56
CA VAL A 164 -14.94 1.60 -4.54
C VAL A 164 -16.39 2.05 -4.73
N HIS A 165 -16.72 3.23 -4.21
CA HIS A 165 -18.04 3.84 -4.35
C HIS A 165 -18.55 3.80 -5.80
N GLU A 166 -19.80 3.37 -5.98
CA GLU A 166 -20.52 3.34 -7.26
C GLU A 166 -19.83 2.59 -8.42
N ALA A 167 -18.80 1.78 -8.13
CA ALA A 167 -18.09 1.01 -9.15
C ALA A 167 -18.47 -0.47 -9.13
N GLU A 168 -18.75 -1.00 -10.33
CA GLU A 168 -18.98 -2.42 -10.52
C GLU A 168 -17.77 -3.10 -11.17
N TYR A 169 -17.30 -4.17 -10.55
CA TYR A 169 -16.22 -4.99 -11.06
C TYR A 169 -16.74 -6.33 -11.59
N PRO A 170 -16.19 -6.85 -12.69
CA PRO A 170 -16.58 -8.16 -13.17
C PRO A 170 -16.20 -9.23 -12.15
N LYS A 171 -17.05 -10.26 -12.03
CA LYS A 171 -16.77 -11.41 -11.17
C LYS A 171 -15.74 -12.35 -11.82
N GLY A 172 -14.80 -12.81 -11.01
CA GLY A 172 -13.81 -13.81 -11.38
C GLY A 172 -12.45 -13.23 -11.72
N PHE A 173 -11.40 -13.95 -11.33
CA PHE A 173 -10.00 -13.52 -11.42
C PHE A 173 -9.61 -13.05 -12.83
N VAL A 174 -9.84 -13.90 -13.85
CA VAL A 174 -9.47 -13.59 -15.24
C VAL A 174 -10.11 -12.31 -15.74
N LYS A 175 -11.40 -12.08 -15.43
CA LYS A 175 -12.08 -10.87 -15.86
C LYS A 175 -11.53 -9.62 -15.17
N GLN A 176 -11.20 -9.72 -13.88
CA GLN A 176 -10.57 -8.63 -13.14
C GLN A 176 -9.13 -8.36 -13.57
N THR A 177 -8.41 -9.37 -14.09
CA THR A 177 -7.09 -9.18 -14.71
C THR A 177 -7.18 -8.41 -16.04
N ILE A 178 -8.22 -8.63 -16.84
CA ILE A 178 -8.38 -7.97 -18.14
C ILE A 178 -9.02 -6.59 -18.01
N TYR A 179 -9.91 -6.40 -17.03
CA TYR A 179 -10.73 -5.21 -16.85
C TYR A 179 -9.94 -3.88 -16.95
N PRO A 180 -8.81 -3.70 -16.23
CA PRO A 180 -8.07 -2.42 -16.26
C PRO A 180 -7.47 -2.06 -17.63
N PHE A 181 -7.35 -3.02 -18.56
CA PHE A 181 -6.85 -2.74 -19.91
C PHE A 181 -7.92 -2.20 -20.85
N THR A 182 -9.19 -2.38 -20.52
CA THR A 182 -10.33 -2.11 -21.41
C THR A 182 -11.33 -1.11 -20.84
N LYS A 183 -11.36 -0.96 -19.51
CA LYS A 183 -12.28 -0.08 -18.80
C LYS A 183 -11.57 0.60 -17.63
N SER A 184 -12.12 1.72 -17.20
CA SER A 184 -11.77 2.39 -15.95
C SER A 184 -12.97 2.28 -14.99
N PRO A 185 -12.76 2.19 -13.67
CA PRO A 185 -13.86 2.21 -12.71
C PRO A 185 -14.67 3.52 -12.72
N PHE A 186 -14.15 4.60 -13.31
CA PHE A 186 -14.81 5.90 -13.39
C PHE A 186 -15.12 6.38 -14.80
N ASP A 187 -14.69 5.62 -15.82
CA ASP A 187 -14.76 6.06 -17.21
C ASP A 187 -15.32 4.94 -18.09
N THR A 188 -16.34 5.29 -18.86
CA THR A 188 -16.85 4.46 -19.96
C THR A 188 -15.92 4.50 -21.18
N ASP A 189 -15.00 5.47 -21.26
CA ASP A 189 -13.98 5.59 -22.32
C ASP A 189 -12.65 6.17 -21.77
N LEU A 190 -11.52 5.63 -22.22
CA LEU A 190 -10.18 5.88 -21.66
C LEU A 190 -9.54 7.22 -22.09
N ASN A 191 -10.20 8.37 -21.91
CA ASN A 191 -9.58 9.68 -22.16
C ASN A 191 -8.83 10.17 -20.91
N MET A 192 -7.54 9.86 -20.86
CA MET A 192 -6.67 9.95 -19.68
C MET A 192 -6.02 11.33 -19.43
N GLU A 193 -6.79 12.34 -19.03
CA GLU A 193 -6.22 13.59 -18.50
C GLU A 193 -6.66 13.95 -17.07
N GLU A 194 -7.66 13.29 -16.51
CA GLU A 194 -8.15 13.63 -15.17
C GLU A 194 -7.32 13.03 -14.03
N ARG A 195 -7.16 13.80 -12.95
CA ARG A 195 -6.64 13.29 -11.68
C ARG A 195 -7.73 12.42 -11.07
N SER A 196 -7.34 11.28 -10.52
CA SER A 196 -8.28 10.53 -9.69
C SER A 196 -8.43 11.31 -8.38
N ASP A 197 -9.66 11.69 -8.03
CA ASP A 197 -9.98 12.30 -6.73
C ASP A 197 -9.85 11.28 -5.57
N ARG A 198 -9.04 10.23 -5.74
CA ARG A 198 -8.75 9.18 -4.76
C ARG A 198 -7.34 9.22 -4.17
#